data_AF-A0A4V2AVK0-F1
#
_entry.id   AF-A0A4V2AVK0-F1
#
_cell.length_a   1.000
_cell.length_b   1.000
_cell.length_c   1.000
_cell.angle_alpha   90.00
_cell.angle_beta   90.00
_cell.angle_gamma   90.00
#
_symmetry.space_group_name_H-M   'P 1'
#
loop_
_entity.id
_entity.type
_entity.pdbx_description
1 polymer ?
#
loop_
_entity_poly.entity_id
_entity_poly.type
_entity_poly.pdbx_seq_one_letter_code
_entity_poly.pdbx_strand_id
1 'polypeptide(L)'
;MISSPKEMQTEMAQLQKSVNTPAVSYKELFSPRWRKALLIGVLLPLFSQFSGINAIIYYGPTILSNAGKSLSSSLMSQVIFGVANMIFTLIAIWKVDSWGRRPLYIFGTAGAAIALFLTGVCFATGATTSIWLLICVLAFLACFAFSIGPLKFVVAAEIFPSKIRGRAMAISIMVMWIADTIVGQLTPVLLKSIGTAATFWTFAAFCVVAFLTVYKLLPETKGKSLEQIEAEWEGQAHGDRTETDGQEKADLAKILHP
;
A
#
# COMPACT_ATOMS: atom_id res chain seq x y z
N MET A 1 -22.79 -19.17 23.87
CA MET A 1 -22.63 -17.93 24.64
C MET A 1 -23.82 -17.04 24.31
N ILE A 2 -24.81 -16.97 25.19
CA ILE A 2 -25.94 -16.06 25.05
C ILE A 2 -25.53 -14.81 25.84
N SER A 3 -25.27 -13.71 25.16
CA SER A 3 -24.91 -12.43 25.75
C SER A 3 -25.93 -12.07 26.83
N SER A 4 -25.47 -11.62 27.99
CA SER A 4 -26.36 -11.23 29.09
C SER A 4 -27.31 -10.09 28.66
N PRO A 5 -28.51 -9.97 29.25
CA PRO A 5 -29.46 -8.92 28.88
C PRO A 5 -28.89 -7.49 28.94
N LYS A 6 -27.89 -7.26 29.81
CA LYS A 6 -27.16 -5.99 29.92
C LYS A 6 -26.18 -5.75 28.76
N GLU A 7 -25.47 -6.78 28.32
CA GLU A 7 -24.57 -6.68 27.15
C GLU A 7 -25.38 -6.40 25.88
N MET A 8 -26.54 -7.06 25.73
CA MET A 8 -27.44 -6.83 24.60
C MET A 8 -28.00 -5.40 24.55
N GLN A 9 -28.37 -4.84 25.71
CA GLN A 9 -28.79 -3.43 25.80
C GLN A 9 -27.65 -2.46 25.48
N THR A 10 -26.42 -2.79 25.89
CA THR A 10 -25.23 -1.97 25.62
C THR A 10 -24.88 -2.00 24.12
N GLU A 11 -24.93 -3.18 23.49
CA GLU A 11 -24.76 -3.34 22.05
C GLU A 11 -25.86 -2.61 21.27
N MET A 12 -27.13 -2.75 21.65
CA MET A 12 -28.23 -2.03 20.99
C MET A 12 -28.09 -0.50 21.11
N ALA A 13 -27.64 0.01 22.26
CA ALA A 13 -27.37 1.42 22.45
C ALA A 13 -26.20 1.91 21.58
N GLN A 14 -25.14 1.11 21.43
CA GLN A 14 -24.02 1.42 20.53
C GLN A 14 -24.43 1.39 19.06
N LEU A 15 -25.25 0.42 18.65
CA LEU A 15 -25.80 0.32 17.29
C LEU A 15 -26.70 1.52 16.98
N GLN A 16 -27.62 1.89 17.87
CA GLN A 16 -28.46 3.09 17.69
C GLN A 16 -27.62 4.37 17.59
N LYS A 17 -26.53 4.49 18.36
CA LYS A 17 -25.61 5.62 18.30
C LYS A 17 -24.83 5.66 16.97
N SER A 18 -24.44 4.51 16.45
CA SER A 18 -23.78 4.40 15.14
C SER A 18 -24.72 4.72 13.97
N VAL A 19 -26.01 4.38 14.08
CA VAL A 19 -27.05 4.69 13.08
C VAL A 19 -27.44 6.17 13.09
N ASN A 20 -27.45 6.81 14.26
CA ASN A 20 -27.80 8.23 14.41
C ASN A 20 -26.61 9.19 14.22
N THR A 21 -25.43 8.69 13.86
CA THR A 21 -24.32 9.57 13.51
C THR A 21 -24.59 10.16 12.12
N PRO A 22 -24.74 11.50 11.96
CA PRO A 22 -25.07 12.09 10.67
C PRO A 22 -24.03 11.67 9.62
N ALA A 23 -24.50 11.30 8.44
CA ALA A 23 -23.65 10.88 7.34
C ALA A 23 -22.63 12.00 7.03
N VAL A 24 -21.37 11.78 7.42
CA VAL A 24 -20.24 12.71 7.25
C VAL A 24 -20.26 13.30 5.85
N SER A 25 -20.16 14.61 5.64
CA SER A 25 -20.30 15.18 4.29
C SER A 25 -19.09 14.85 3.40
N TYR A 26 -19.26 14.66 2.09
CA TYR A 26 -18.10 14.52 1.16
C TYR A 26 -17.17 15.74 1.20
N LYS A 27 -17.69 16.92 1.55
CA LYS A 27 -16.88 18.14 1.75
C LYS A 27 -15.90 18.01 2.91
N GLU A 28 -16.23 17.20 3.92
CA GLU A 28 -15.41 17.02 5.12
C GLU A 28 -14.14 16.21 4.83
N LEU A 29 -14.18 15.33 3.83
CA LEU A 29 -12.98 14.62 3.35
C LEU A 29 -11.92 15.62 2.91
N PHE A 30 -12.28 16.58 2.06
CA PHE A 30 -11.33 17.55 1.50
C PHE A 30 -10.95 18.67 2.47
N SER A 31 -11.30 18.56 3.75
CA SER A 31 -10.89 19.53 4.76
C SER A 31 -9.36 19.54 4.92
N PRO A 32 -8.75 20.70 5.25
CA PRO A 32 -7.31 20.81 5.45
C PRO A 32 -6.76 19.82 6.50
N ARG A 33 -7.58 19.46 7.50
CA ARG A 33 -7.28 18.52 8.59
C ARG A 33 -6.89 17.13 8.08
N TRP A 34 -7.58 16.62 7.07
CA TRP A 34 -7.38 15.26 6.57
C TRP A 34 -6.63 15.17 5.25
N ARG A 35 -6.20 16.33 4.70
CA ARG A 35 -5.61 16.44 3.36
C ARG A 35 -4.37 15.56 3.20
N LYS A 36 -3.50 15.47 4.22
CA LYS A 36 -2.30 14.62 4.17
C LYS A 36 -2.66 13.14 4.16
N ALA A 37 -3.57 12.71 5.04
CA ALA A 37 -4.04 11.32 5.09
C ALA A 37 -4.68 10.90 3.75
N LEU A 38 -5.56 11.74 3.19
CA LEU A 38 -6.17 11.50 1.88
C LEU A 38 -5.15 11.49 0.74
N LEU A 39 -4.22 12.44 0.73
CA LEU A 39 -3.18 12.49 -0.30
C LEU A 39 -2.36 11.19 -0.31
N ILE A 40 -1.87 10.76 0.85
CA ILE A 40 -1.08 9.51 0.95
C ILE A 40 -1.94 8.31 0.57
N GLY A 41 -3.15 8.20 1.12
CA GLY A 41 -4.04 7.08 0.86
C GLY A 41 -4.51 6.97 -0.59
N VAL A 42 -4.47 8.06 -1.37
CA VAL A 42 -4.73 8.04 -2.81
C VAL A 42 -3.46 7.79 -3.63
N LEU A 43 -2.34 8.39 -3.24
CA LEU A 43 -1.07 8.26 -3.97
C LEU A 43 -0.48 6.85 -3.89
N LEU A 44 -0.58 6.15 -2.74
CA LEU A 44 0.01 4.82 -2.61
C LEU A 44 -0.62 3.79 -3.57
N PRO A 45 -1.96 3.67 -3.67
CA PRO A 45 -2.57 2.77 -4.65
C PRO A 45 -2.37 3.24 -6.09
N LEU A 46 -2.34 4.55 -6.34
CA LEU A 46 -2.04 5.10 -7.65
C LEU A 46 -0.65 4.68 -8.12
N PHE A 47 0.40 4.96 -7.34
CA PHE A 47 1.77 4.57 -7.68
C PHE A 47 1.96 3.06 -7.73
N SER A 48 1.21 2.30 -6.93
CA SER A 48 1.18 0.84 -7.04
C SER A 48 0.76 0.40 -8.45
N GLN A 49 -0.22 1.02 -9.10
CA GLN A 49 -0.59 0.66 -10.46
C GLN A 49 0.42 1.17 -11.50
N PHE A 50 0.90 2.41 -11.34
CA PHE A 50 1.92 2.99 -12.23
C PHE A 50 3.28 2.30 -12.14
N SER A 51 3.54 1.48 -11.12
CA SER A 51 4.71 0.58 -11.05
C SER A 51 4.73 -0.49 -12.16
N GLY A 52 3.64 -0.66 -12.91
CA GLY A 52 3.58 -1.60 -14.02
C GLY A 52 3.33 -3.05 -13.60
N ILE A 53 2.82 -3.29 -12.40
CA ILE A 53 2.51 -4.66 -11.92
C ILE A 53 1.59 -5.40 -12.90
N ASN A 54 0.53 -4.75 -13.40
CA ASN A 54 -0.41 -5.39 -14.32
C ASN A 54 0.20 -5.59 -15.71
N ALA A 55 1.13 -4.70 -16.12
CA ALA A 55 1.90 -4.91 -17.34
C ALA A 55 2.70 -6.22 -17.28
N ILE A 56 3.33 -6.50 -16.13
CA ILE A 56 4.12 -7.70 -15.92
C ILE A 56 3.22 -8.94 -15.78
N ILE A 57 2.09 -8.83 -15.07
CA ILE A 57 1.16 -9.96 -14.92
C ILE A 57 0.54 -10.34 -16.27
N TYR A 58 0.09 -9.37 -17.06
CA TYR A 58 -0.63 -9.64 -18.32
C TYR A 58 0.31 -9.90 -19.49
N TYR A 59 1.37 -9.11 -19.63
CA TYR A 59 2.25 -9.16 -20.79
C TYR A 59 3.62 -9.78 -20.49
N GLY A 60 4.01 -9.91 -19.21
CA GLY A 60 5.31 -10.49 -18.83
C GLY A 60 5.58 -11.84 -19.49
N PRO A 61 4.71 -12.85 -19.37
CA PRO A 61 4.91 -14.15 -20.02
C PRO A 61 5.13 -14.05 -21.54
N THR A 62 4.36 -13.20 -22.22
CA THR A 62 4.50 -12.96 -23.66
C THR A 62 5.80 -12.22 -23.99
N ILE A 63 6.15 -11.20 -23.21
CA ILE A 63 7.39 -10.43 -23.34
C ILE A 63 8.60 -11.37 -23.16
N LEU A 64 8.59 -12.23 -22.15
CA LEU A 64 9.65 -13.21 -21.89
C LEU A 64 9.69 -14.31 -22.98
N SER A 65 8.54 -14.80 -23.43
CA SER A 65 8.46 -15.80 -24.51
C SER A 65 8.99 -15.29 -25.84
N ASN A 66 8.74 -14.00 -26.16
CA ASN A 66 9.27 -13.36 -27.36
C ASN A 66 10.77 -13.03 -27.22
N ALA A 67 11.23 -12.81 -25.99
CA ALA A 67 12.62 -12.49 -25.63
C ALA A 67 13.58 -13.69 -25.72
N GLY A 68 13.09 -14.93 -25.60
CA GLY A 68 13.92 -16.13 -25.70
C GLY A 68 13.11 -17.42 -25.67
N LYS A 69 13.39 -18.33 -26.61
CA LYS A 69 12.77 -19.66 -26.77
C LYS A 69 13.05 -20.66 -25.61
N SER A 70 13.40 -20.21 -24.40
CA SER A 70 13.96 -21.06 -23.35
C SER A 70 13.01 -21.45 -22.21
N LEU A 71 11.78 -20.94 -22.17
CA LEU A 71 10.74 -21.50 -21.28
C LEU A 71 9.67 -22.16 -22.15
N SER A 72 9.56 -23.48 -22.00
CA SER A 72 8.55 -24.34 -22.62
C SER A 72 7.14 -23.80 -22.36
N SER A 73 6.58 -23.10 -23.35
CA SER A 73 5.24 -22.47 -23.39
C SER A 73 5.01 -21.29 -22.43
N SER A 74 4.29 -20.27 -22.92
CA SER A 74 3.82 -19.12 -22.13
C SER A 74 3.03 -19.52 -20.87
N LEU A 75 2.40 -20.70 -20.88
CA LEU A 75 1.66 -21.27 -19.75
C LEU A 75 2.56 -21.63 -18.56
N MET A 76 3.70 -22.30 -18.80
CA MET A 76 4.63 -22.66 -17.72
C MET A 76 5.19 -21.40 -17.03
N SER A 77 5.47 -20.36 -17.81
CA SER A 77 5.93 -19.06 -17.28
C SER A 77 4.88 -18.42 -16.36
N GLN A 78 3.59 -18.47 -16.73
CA GLN A 78 2.51 -17.97 -15.87
C GLN A 78 2.42 -18.75 -14.55
N VAL A 79 2.57 -20.07 -14.59
CA VAL A 79 2.56 -20.91 -13.38
C VAL A 79 3.72 -20.54 -12.46
N ILE A 80 4.93 -20.39 -12.99
CA ILE A 80 6.12 -19.99 -12.20
C ILE A 80 5.90 -18.62 -11.54
N PHE A 81 5.37 -17.65 -12.29
CA PHE A 81 5.08 -16.31 -11.77
C PHE A 81 4.02 -16.36 -10.66
N GLY A 82 2.97 -17.14 -10.85
CA GLY A 82 1.90 -17.32 -9.86
C GLY A 82 2.41 -17.96 -8.57
N VAL A 83 3.19 -19.04 -8.67
CA VAL A 83 3.79 -19.73 -7.52
C VAL A 83 4.78 -18.81 -6.79
N ALA A 84 5.65 -18.12 -7.52
CA ALA A 84 6.56 -17.16 -6.93
C ALA A 84 5.81 -16.05 -6.17
N ASN A 85 4.77 -15.48 -6.79
CA ASN A 85 3.92 -14.47 -6.16
C ASN A 85 3.25 -15.00 -4.88
N MET A 86 2.76 -16.24 -4.89
CA MET A 86 2.18 -16.88 -3.71
C MET A 86 3.20 -17.03 -2.58
N ILE A 87 4.39 -17.56 -2.87
CA ILE A 87 5.46 -17.75 -1.87
C ILE A 87 5.88 -16.41 -1.26
N PHE A 88 6.15 -15.39 -2.09
CA PHE A 88 6.54 -14.07 -1.58
C PHE A 88 5.42 -13.39 -0.79
N THR A 89 4.16 -13.61 -1.16
CA THR A 89 3.01 -13.13 -0.37
C THR A 89 2.94 -13.79 1.01
N LEU A 90 3.21 -15.10 1.12
CA LEU A 90 3.25 -15.78 2.42
C LEU A 90 4.40 -15.26 3.31
N ILE A 91 5.58 -15.03 2.72
CA ILE A 91 6.71 -14.43 3.43
C ILE A 91 6.36 -13.01 3.91
N ALA A 92 5.63 -12.24 3.09
CA ALA A 92 5.14 -10.91 3.44
C ALA A 92 4.31 -10.94 4.72
N ILE A 93 3.31 -11.83 4.76
CA ILE A 93 2.40 -12.00 5.89
C ILE A 93 3.17 -12.32 7.16
N TRP A 94 4.17 -13.21 7.08
CA TRP A 94 4.99 -13.54 8.25
C TRP A 94 5.85 -12.37 8.74
N LYS A 95 6.35 -11.51 7.83
CA LYS A 95 7.33 -10.48 8.19
C LYS A 95 6.73 -9.11 8.50
N VAL A 96 5.55 -8.80 7.97
CA VAL A 96 4.93 -7.46 8.00
C VAL A 96 4.78 -6.90 9.43
N ASP A 97 4.47 -7.75 10.41
CA ASP A 97 4.25 -7.32 11.79
C ASP A 97 5.55 -6.92 12.50
N SER A 98 6.70 -7.41 12.03
CA SER A 98 7.98 -7.22 12.72
C SER A 98 8.68 -5.91 12.38
N TRP A 99 8.58 -5.39 11.15
CA TRP A 99 9.45 -4.30 10.66
C TRP A 99 8.79 -2.92 10.60
N GLY A 100 7.46 -2.84 10.67
CA GLY A 100 6.72 -1.59 10.51
C GLY A 100 6.40 -1.27 9.05
N ARG A 101 5.46 -0.36 8.84
CA ARG A 101 4.85 -0.17 7.52
C ARG A 101 5.71 0.72 6.64
N ARG A 102 6.28 1.79 7.20
CA ARG A 102 7.06 2.76 6.44
C ARG A 102 8.39 2.18 5.95
N PRO A 103 9.25 1.54 6.77
CA PRO A 103 10.47 0.89 6.30
C PRO A 103 10.18 -0.17 5.23
N LEU A 104 9.16 -0.99 5.44
CA LEU A 104 8.82 -2.06 4.49
C LEU A 104 8.38 -1.49 3.13
N TYR A 105 7.63 -0.40 3.12
CA TYR A 105 7.24 0.30 1.89
C TYR A 105 8.45 0.94 1.18
N ILE A 106 9.36 1.56 1.93
CA ILE A 106 10.60 2.16 1.42
C ILE A 106 11.49 1.09 0.77
N PHE A 107 11.75 -0.03 1.45
CA PHE A 107 12.57 -1.11 0.90
C PHE A 107 11.92 -1.76 -0.33
N GLY A 108 10.60 -1.98 -0.30
CA GLY A 108 9.88 -2.56 -1.43
C GLY A 108 9.90 -1.66 -2.67
N THR A 109 9.65 -0.36 -2.51
CA THR A 109 9.69 0.59 -3.64
C THR A 109 11.10 0.79 -4.20
N ALA A 110 12.13 0.83 -3.35
CA ALA A 110 13.53 0.89 -3.79
C ALA A 110 13.94 -0.39 -4.55
N GLY A 111 13.64 -1.56 -3.99
CA GLY A 111 13.92 -2.84 -4.64
C GLY A 111 13.18 -3.00 -5.97
N ALA A 112 11.91 -2.60 -6.02
CA ALA A 112 11.12 -2.59 -7.25
C ALA A 112 11.71 -1.65 -8.31
N ALA A 113 12.13 -0.44 -7.94
CA ALA A 113 12.76 0.50 -8.86
C ALA A 113 14.05 -0.07 -9.48
N ILE A 114 14.92 -0.66 -8.64
CA ILE A 114 16.17 -1.28 -9.09
C ILE A 114 15.88 -2.48 -10.01
N ALA A 115 14.97 -3.36 -9.61
CA ALA A 115 14.60 -4.54 -10.38
C ALA A 115 14.04 -4.19 -11.77
N LEU A 116 13.15 -3.18 -11.85
CA LEU A 116 12.60 -2.69 -13.12
C LEU A 116 13.66 -1.99 -13.97
N PHE A 117 14.56 -1.22 -13.35
CA PHE A 117 15.65 -0.58 -14.06
C PHE A 117 16.58 -1.60 -14.72
N LEU A 118 17.00 -2.62 -13.95
CA LEU A 118 17.82 -3.73 -14.46
C LEU A 118 17.09 -4.55 -15.53
N THR A 119 15.78 -4.76 -15.37
CA THR A 119 14.95 -5.39 -16.41
C THR A 119 15.02 -4.61 -17.72
N GLY A 120 14.88 -3.28 -17.67
CA GLY A 120 15.03 -2.42 -18.84
C GLY A 120 16.44 -2.49 -19.45
N VAL A 121 17.50 -2.58 -18.63
CA VAL A 121 18.89 -2.77 -19.09
C VAL A 121 19.07 -4.11 -19.80
N CYS A 122 18.47 -5.20 -19.31
CA CYS A 122 18.50 -6.50 -19.99
C CYS A 122 17.87 -6.43 -21.38
N PHE A 123 16.75 -5.71 -21.53
CA PHE A 123 16.14 -5.49 -22.83
C PHE A 123 16.97 -4.57 -23.74
N ALA A 124 17.57 -3.52 -23.20
CA ALA A 124 18.40 -2.57 -23.97
C ALA A 124 19.69 -3.21 -24.51
N THR A 125 20.28 -4.14 -23.76
CA THR A 125 21.52 -4.84 -24.14
C THR A 125 21.27 -6.13 -24.95
N GLY A 126 20.01 -6.51 -25.17
CA GLY A 126 19.67 -7.77 -25.84
C GLY A 126 19.92 -9.02 -25.01
N ALA A 127 20.17 -8.89 -23.70
CA ALA A 127 20.35 -10.00 -22.75
C ALA A 127 19.01 -10.67 -22.37
N THR A 128 18.13 -10.85 -23.36
CA THR A 128 16.71 -11.21 -23.18
C THR A 128 16.50 -12.71 -22.95
N THR A 129 17.44 -13.56 -23.40
CA THR A 129 17.44 -15.01 -23.14
C THR A 129 18.13 -15.37 -21.82
N SER A 130 18.61 -14.39 -21.07
CA SER A 130 19.40 -14.64 -19.86
C SER A 130 18.53 -14.94 -18.65
N ILE A 131 18.99 -15.85 -17.78
CA ILE A 131 18.40 -16.08 -16.46
C ILE A 131 18.30 -14.77 -15.64
N TRP A 132 19.18 -13.80 -15.91
CA TRP A 132 19.17 -12.49 -15.29
C TRP A 132 17.87 -11.72 -15.50
N LEU A 133 17.26 -11.79 -16.68
CA LEU A 133 15.97 -11.16 -16.95
C LEU A 133 14.88 -11.73 -16.03
N LEU A 134 14.84 -13.06 -15.93
CA LEU A 134 13.88 -13.75 -15.08
C LEU A 134 14.08 -13.38 -13.60
N ILE A 135 15.33 -13.36 -13.13
CA ILE A 135 15.67 -12.94 -11.76
C ILE A 135 15.20 -11.51 -11.49
N CYS A 136 15.43 -10.57 -12.41
CA CYS A 136 15.00 -9.18 -12.23
C CYS A 136 13.48 -9.05 -12.16
N VAL A 137 12.74 -9.74 -13.04
CA VAL A 137 11.27 -9.69 -13.03
C VAL A 137 10.71 -10.36 -11.77
N LEU A 138 11.25 -11.50 -11.34
CA LEU A 138 10.86 -12.16 -10.10
C LEU A 138 11.20 -11.31 -8.87
N ALA A 139 12.35 -10.61 -8.87
CA ALA A 139 12.71 -9.68 -7.80
C ALA A 139 11.73 -8.51 -7.70
N PHE A 140 11.27 -7.97 -8.84
CA PHE A 140 10.21 -6.96 -8.84
C PHE A 140 8.90 -7.52 -8.24
N LEU A 141 8.47 -8.72 -8.67
CA LEU A 141 7.26 -9.34 -8.15
C LEU A 141 7.35 -9.62 -6.65
N ALA A 142 8.52 -10.08 -6.18
CA ALA A 142 8.80 -10.23 -4.76
C ALA A 142 8.62 -8.90 -4.03
N CYS A 143 9.27 -7.84 -4.52
CA CYS A 143 9.18 -6.49 -3.96
C CYS A 143 7.75 -5.96 -3.89
N PHE A 144 6.97 -6.22 -4.93
CA PHE A 144 5.58 -5.83 -4.96
C PHE A 144 4.74 -6.64 -3.96
N ALA A 145 4.86 -7.97 -3.97
CA ALA A 145 4.09 -8.87 -3.12
C ALA A 145 4.40 -8.66 -1.63
N PHE A 146 5.67 -8.43 -1.28
CA PHE A 146 6.05 -8.27 0.13
C PHE A 146 5.69 -6.91 0.73
N SER A 147 5.52 -5.90 -0.13
CA SER A 147 5.47 -4.52 0.32
C SER A 147 4.35 -3.74 -0.36
N ILE A 148 4.56 -3.30 -1.59
CA ILE A 148 3.67 -2.33 -2.27
C ILE A 148 2.22 -2.82 -2.34
N GLY A 149 2.05 -4.11 -2.65
CA GLY A 149 0.76 -4.77 -2.84
C GLY A 149 -0.13 -4.79 -1.60
N PRO A 150 0.28 -5.41 -0.49
CA PRO A 150 -0.53 -5.43 0.73
C PRO A 150 -0.51 -4.10 1.49
N LEU A 151 0.64 -3.43 1.58
CA LEU A 151 0.78 -2.25 2.43
C LEU A 151 -0.07 -1.08 1.94
N LYS A 152 -0.36 -0.95 0.63
CA LYS A 152 -1.23 0.14 0.14
C LYS A 152 -2.62 0.10 0.78
N PHE A 153 -3.15 -1.09 1.08
CA PHE A 153 -4.45 -1.25 1.75
C PHE A 153 -4.33 -1.12 3.26
N VAL A 154 -3.31 -1.75 3.86
CA VAL A 154 -3.08 -1.71 5.31
C VAL A 154 -2.84 -0.26 5.76
N VAL A 155 -1.92 0.44 5.10
CA VAL A 155 -1.61 1.83 5.41
C VAL A 155 -2.83 2.72 5.23
N ALA A 156 -3.59 2.57 4.14
CA ALA A 156 -4.81 3.34 3.94
C ALA A 156 -5.81 3.15 5.09
N ALA A 157 -6.01 1.92 5.54
CA ALA A 157 -6.90 1.62 6.67
C ALA A 157 -6.39 2.18 8.01
N GLU A 158 -5.07 2.24 8.21
CA GLU A 158 -4.43 2.76 9.43
C GLU A 158 -4.38 4.29 9.47
N ILE A 159 -4.15 4.97 8.33
CA ILE A 159 -4.02 6.44 8.28
C ILE A 159 -5.35 7.18 8.19
N PHE A 160 -6.40 6.52 7.71
CA PHE A 160 -7.69 7.17 7.53
C PHE A 160 -8.46 7.28 8.86
N PRO A 161 -8.89 8.50 9.22
CA PRO A 161 -9.71 8.73 10.40
C PRO A 161 -10.98 7.89 10.35
N SER A 162 -11.34 7.30 11.49
CA SER A 162 -12.54 6.50 11.74
C SER A 162 -13.79 7.11 11.11
N LYS A 163 -14.01 8.43 11.29
CA LYS A 163 -15.17 9.17 10.78
C LYS A 163 -15.29 9.17 9.25
N ILE A 164 -14.18 9.33 8.52
CA ILE A 164 -14.18 9.43 7.05
C ILE A 164 -13.69 8.16 6.34
N ARG A 165 -13.22 7.15 7.08
CA ARG A 165 -12.51 5.98 6.56
C ARG A 165 -13.22 5.31 5.41
N GLY A 166 -14.51 5.00 5.57
CA GLY A 166 -15.28 4.30 4.53
C GLY A 166 -15.28 5.03 3.19
N ARG A 167 -15.48 6.36 3.21
CA ARG A 167 -15.49 7.19 1.99
C ARG A 167 -14.09 7.41 1.44
N ALA A 168 -13.10 7.61 2.31
CA ALA A 168 -11.70 7.77 1.91
C ALA A 168 -11.17 6.50 1.22
N MET A 169 -11.49 5.32 1.76
CA MET A 169 -11.20 4.02 1.14
C MET A 169 -11.87 3.88 -0.23
N ALA A 170 -13.14 4.28 -0.37
CA ALA A 170 -13.84 4.22 -1.65
C ALA A 170 -13.17 5.07 -2.73
N ILE A 171 -12.77 6.31 -2.40
CA ILE A 171 -12.04 7.19 -3.33
C ILE A 171 -10.68 6.59 -3.70
N SER A 172 -9.95 6.10 -2.69
CA SER A 172 -8.64 5.46 -2.87
C SER A 172 -8.71 4.26 -3.81
N ILE A 173 -9.70 3.38 -3.63
CA ILE A 173 -9.96 2.22 -4.49
C ILE A 173 -10.40 2.65 -5.90
N MET A 174 -11.26 3.67 -6.01
CA MET A 174 -11.68 4.20 -7.31
C MET A 174 -10.48 4.73 -8.11
N VAL A 175 -9.62 5.54 -7.49
CA VAL A 175 -8.40 6.05 -8.13
C VAL A 175 -7.46 4.92 -8.51
N MET A 176 -7.35 3.88 -7.66
CA MET A 176 -6.58 2.70 -7.98
C MET A 176 -7.09 2.01 -9.27
N TRP A 177 -8.39 1.78 -9.40
CA TRP A 177 -8.94 1.12 -10.60
C TRP A 177 -8.86 1.99 -11.86
N ILE A 178 -8.98 3.31 -11.72
CA ILE A 178 -8.74 4.24 -12.84
C ILE A 178 -7.27 4.16 -13.27
N ALA A 179 -6.33 4.22 -12.33
CA ALA A 179 -4.91 4.11 -12.62
C ALA A 179 -4.55 2.75 -13.25
N ASP A 180 -5.15 1.66 -12.76
CA ASP A 180 -5.03 0.34 -13.35
C ASP A 180 -5.51 0.32 -14.81
N THR A 181 -6.71 0.85 -15.07
CA THR A 181 -7.27 0.94 -16.43
C THR A 181 -6.35 1.73 -17.37
N ILE A 182 -5.81 2.86 -16.90
CA ILE A 182 -4.88 3.70 -17.67
C ILE A 182 -3.61 2.91 -17.99
N VAL A 183 -2.97 2.29 -16.98
CA VAL A 183 -1.73 1.55 -17.16
C VAL A 183 -1.96 0.34 -18.07
N GLY A 184 -3.06 -0.39 -17.88
CA GLY A 184 -3.42 -1.54 -18.71
C GLY A 184 -3.57 -1.17 -20.19
N GLN A 185 -4.24 -0.05 -20.50
CA GLN A 185 -4.42 0.40 -21.88
C GLN A 185 -3.17 1.05 -22.48
N LEU A 186 -2.42 1.82 -21.69
CA LEU A 186 -1.21 2.50 -22.17
C LEU A 186 -0.03 1.55 -22.33
N THR A 187 0.02 0.44 -21.59
CA THR A 187 1.16 -0.49 -21.64
C THR A 187 1.45 -1.02 -23.05
N PRO A 188 0.48 -1.58 -23.80
CA PRO A 188 0.72 -2.01 -25.18
C PRO A 188 1.21 -0.88 -26.09
N VAL A 189 0.68 0.34 -25.89
CA VAL A 189 1.07 1.53 -26.66
C VAL A 189 2.52 1.90 -26.35
N LEU A 190 2.94 1.91 -25.09
CA LEU A 190 4.32 2.16 -24.67
C LEU A 190 5.27 1.11 -25.23
N LEU A 191 4.92 -0.18 -25.10
CA LEU A 191 5.71 -1.29 -25.64
C LEU A 191 5.95 -1.16 -27.14
N LYS A 192 4.93 -0.73 -27.91
CA LYS A 192 5.02 -0.54 -29.36
C LYS A 192 5.75 0.74 -29.77
N SER A 193 5.55 1.84 -29.05
CA SER A 193 6.02 3.18 -29.44
C SER A 193 7.44 3.48 -29.00
N ILE A 194 7.74 3.25 -27.71
CA ILE A 194 9.05 3.56 -27.11
C ILE A 194 9.89 2.30 -26.83
N GLY A 195 9.30 1.12 -27.02
CA GLY A 195 9.98 -0.16 -26.86
C GLY A 195 9.95 -0.69 -25.42
N THR A 196 10.29 -1.97 -25.27
CA THR A 196 10.23 -2.69 -23.99
C THR A 196 11.15 -2.09 -22.93
N ALA A 197 12.41 -1.80 -23.28
CA ALA A 197 13.39 -1.24 -22.34
C ALA A 197 12.92 0.09 -21.72
N ALA A 198 12.52 1.04 -22.56
CA ALA A 198 12.04 2.34 -22.12
C ALA A 198 10.73 2.26 -21.32
N THR A 199 9.86 1.30 -21.64
CA THR A 199 8.63 1.05 -20.86
C THR A 199 8.96 0.62 -19.43
N PHE A 200 9.90 -0.33 -19.25
CA PHE A 200 10.34 -0.75 -17.91
C PHE A 200 11.05 0.38 -17.13
N TRP A 201 11.84 1.22 -17.81
CA TRP A 201 12.44 2.40 -17.17
C TRP A 201 11.39 3.45 -16.77
N THR A 202 10.31 3.59 -17.53
CA THR A 202 9.18 4.46 -17.17
C THR A 202 8.52 3.96 -15.87
N PHE A 203 8.27 2.66 -15.76
CA PHE A 203 7.76 2.05 -14.52
C PHE A 203 8.75 2.21 -13.35
N ALA A 204 10.05 2.03 -13.59
CA ALA A 204 11.08 2.25 -12.58
C ALA A 204 11.06 3.70 -12.06
N ALA A 205 10.89 4.68 -12.95
CA ALA A 205 10.78 6.09 -12.57
C ALA A 205 9.57 6.34 -11.66
N PHE A 206 8.40 5.75 -11.96
CA PHE A 206 7.24 5.82 -11.07
C PHE A 206 7.49 5.17 -9.70
N CYS A 207 8.22 4.05 -9.65
CA CYS A 207 8.64 3.44 -8.39
C CYS A 207 9.55 4.37 -7.56
N VAL A 208 10.45 5.12 -8.21
CA VAL A 208 11.28 6.14 -7.53
C VAL A 208 10.41 7.27 -6.98
N VAL A 209 9.42 7.75 -7.74
CA VAL A 209 8.47 8.76 -7.24
C VAL A 209 7.66 8.22 -6.05
N ALA A 210 7.26 6.95 -6.10
CA ALA A 210 6.58 6.28 -4.99
C ALA A 210 7.47 6.23 -3.74
N PHE A 211 8.73 5.82 -3.91
CA PHE A 211 9.75 5.79 -2.86
C PHE A 211 9.90 7.16 -2.20
N LEU A 212 10.06 8.22 -3.00
CA LEU A 212 10.22 9.59 -2.50
C LEU A 212 8.98 10.08 -1.75
N THR A 213 7.79 9.73 -2.26
CA THR A 213 6.50 10.06 -1.63
C THR A 213 6.41 9.41 -0.25
N VAL A 214 6.70 8.12 -0.18
CA VAL A 214 6.66 7.34 1.07
C VAL A 214 7.72 7.85 2.06
N TYR A 215 8.94 8.08 1.58
CA TYR A 215 10.04 8.57 2.40
C TYR A 215 9.69 9.91 3.06
N LYS A 216 9.06 10.84 2.32
CA LYS A 216 8.75 12.19 2.81
C LYS A 216 7.42 12.32 3.56
N LEU A 217 6.38 11.61 3.13
CA LEU A 217 5.00 11.87 3.55
C LEU A 217 4.41 10.78 4.46
N LEU A 218 4.84 9.52 4.34
CA LEU A 218 4.24 8.42 5.09
C LEU A 218 4.74 8.41 6.54
N PRO A 219 3.90 8.64 7.57
CA PRO A 219 4.28 8.40 8.96
C PRO A 219 4.41 6.90 9.24
N GLU A 220 5.19 6.54 10.28
CA GLU A 220 5.14 5.18 10.81
C GLU A 220 3.84 4.97 11.58
N THR A 221 3.14 3.88 11.26
CA THR A 221 1.83 3.51 11.84
C THR A 221 1.92 2.32 12.79
N LYS A 222 3.04 1.58 12.80
CA LYS A 222 3.24 0.42 13.68
C LYS A 222 3.08 0.81 15.15
N GLY A 223 2.22 0.07 15.86
CA GLY A 223 2.06 0.19 17.31
C GLY A 223 1.29 1.45 17.76
N LYS A 224 0.70 2.20 16.82
CA LYS A 224 -0.15 3.35 17.12
C LYS A 224 -1.62 2.97 17.06
N SER A 225 -2.42 3.53 17.96
CA SER A 225 -3.88 3.47 17.86
C SER A 225 -4.38 4.43 16.77
N LEU A 226 -5.59 4.21 16.28
CA LEU A 226 -6.19 5.06 15.25
C LEU A 226 -6.37 6.50 15.75
N GLU A 227 -6.70 6.66 17.04
CA GLU A 227 -6.87 7.95 17.70
C GLU A 227 -5.53 8.71 17.77
N GLN A 228 -4.42 8.01 17.98
CA GLN A 228 -3.08 8.63 17.96
C GLN A 228 -2.72 9.14 16.57
N ILE A 229 -3.04 8.39 15.52
CA ILE A 229 -2.82 8.80 14.13
C ILE A 229 -3.73 10.00 13.77
N GLU A 230 -4.98 9.99 14.23
CA GLU A 230 -5.89 11.14 14.07
C GLU A 230 -5.35 12.40 14.76
N ALA A 231 -4.87 12.29 16.00
CA ALA A 231 -4.26 13.41 16.73
C ALA A 231 -3.02 13.98 16.01
N GLU A 232 -2.21 13.12 15.38
CA GLU A 232 -1.07 13.54 14.55
C GLU A 232 -1.51 14.35 13.32
N TRP A 233 -2.63 14.01 12.69
CA TRP A 233 -3.19 14.79 11.58
C TRP A 233 -3.74 16.14 12.03
N GLU A 234 -4.24 16.20 13.26
CA GLU A 234 -4.81 17.40 13.87
C GLU A 234 -3.77 18.39 14.38
N GLY A 235 -2.49 18.01 14.37
CA GLY A 235 -1.40 18.83 14.90
C GLY A 235 -1.32 18.81 16.43
N GLN A 236 -2.05 17.92 17.10
CA GLN A 236 -1.95 17.71 18.55
C GLN A 236 -0.78 16.75 18.85
N ALA A 237 0.44 17.19 18.57
CA ALA A 237 1.63 16.43 18.96
C ALA A 237 1.92 16.64 20.45
N HIS A 238 1.73 15.59 21.25
CA HIS A 238 2.49 15.32 22.49
C HIS A 238 2.47 16.38 23.63
N GLY A 239 1.38 17.16 23.77
CA GLY A 239 1.22 18.09 24.91
C GLY A 239 0.44 17.51 26.11
N ASP A 240 -0.68 16.84 25.87
CA ASP A 240 -1.70 16.67 26.92
C ASP A 240 -1.60 15.39 27.75
N ARG A 241 -0.81 14.38 27.35
CA ARG A 241 -0.75 13.11 28.10
C ARG A 241 0.08 13.18 29.38
N THR A 242 1.09 14.05 29.44
CA THR A 242 1.84 14.28 30.68
C THR A 242 0.99 14.96 31.74
N GLU A 243 0.07 15.84 31.33
CA GLU A 243 -0.86 16.50 32.23
C GLU A 243 -2.02 15.59 32.62
N THR A 244 -2.67 14.91 31.67
CA THR A 244 -3.79 14.00 32.00
C THR A 244 -3.38 12.75 32.79
N ASP A 245 -2.24 12.13 32.46
CA ASP A 245 -1.73 10.95 33.20
C ASP A 245 -1.14 11.36 34.57
N GLY A 246 -0.69 12.62 34.71
CA GLY A 246 -0.31 13.24 35.98
C GLY A 246 -1.51 13.59 36.85
N GLN A 247 -2.59 14.10 36.24
CA GLN A 247 -3.85 14.44 36.91
C GLN A 247 -4.55 13.17 37.43
N GLU A 248 -4.63 12.12 36.60
CA GLU A 248 -5.27 10.85 36.95
C GLU A 248 -4.51 10.13 38.08
N LYS A 249 -3.17 10.16 38.05
CA LYS A 249 -2.34 9.64 39.16
C LYS A 249 -2.44 10.49 40.43
N ALA A 250 -2.54 11.81 40.31
CA ALA A 250 -2.73 12.71 41.45
C ALA A 250 -4.11 12.53 42.12
N ASP A 251 -5.16 12.31 41.32
CA ASP A 251 -6.50 12.07 41.83
C ASP A 251 -6.63 10.66 42.43
N LEU A 252 -6.00 9.64 41.83
CA LEU A 252 -5.91 8.30 42.42
C LEU A 252 -5.10 8.28 43.73
N ALA A 253 -4.02 9.06 43.83
CA ALA A 253 -3.22 9.17 45.05
C ALA A 253 -4.01 9.81 46.19
N LYS A 254 -4.87 10.80 45.91
CA LYS A 254 -5.77 11.42 46.92
C LYS A 254 -6.87 10.48 47.40
N ILE A 255 -7.29 9.51 46.59
CA ILE A 255 -8.30 8.52 46.96
C ILE A 255 -7.69 7.40 47.83
N LEU A 256 -6.41 7.08 47.62
CA LEU A 256 -5.73 5.95 48.29
C LEU A 256 -5.00 6.32 49.59
N HIS A 257 -4.75 7.61 49.85
CA HIS A 257 -4.13 8.09 51.08
C HIS A 257 -4.90 9.30 51.68
N PRO A 258 -6.01 9.06 52.41
CA PRO A 258 -6.67 10.09 53.23
C PRO A 258 -5.89 10.44 54.49
#